data_AF-A0A8T3M895-F1
#
_entry.id   AF-A0A8T3M895-F1
#
_cell.length_a   1.000
_cell.length_b   1.000
_cell.length_c   1.000
_cell.angle_alpha   90.00
_cell.angle_beta   90.00
_cell.angle_gamma   90.00
#
_symmetry.space_group_name_H-M   'P 1'
#
loop_
_entity.id
_entity.type
_entity.pdbx_description
1 polymer ?
#
loop_
_entity_poly.entity_id
_entity_poly.type
_entity_poly.pdbx_seq_one_letter_code
_entity_poly.pdbx_strand_id
1 'polypeptide(L)'
;MPAISARLRAPDGCPWDQEQTHASLRKHLLEEAYEVYDALEAGATPELAGELGDLLLQVVLHAQLAAEAGIFDLADVQAAIATKIVRRHPHVFGDAEARTASDVNRQWERIKADERAEAGAAEAATDLPGTEGRAAPTTAKGALDGISASLPALAASQEMQERAANIGYDWPSIDGVLDKVVEETDELREAADDPDPAAWAEEFGDLLFVLVNVARKRGIEAEAAVRSANAKFRRRFGSVERQAAERGVALRDLDFAALDELWDTAKAEERITS
;
A
#
# COMPACT_ATOMS: atom_id res chain seq x y z
N MET A 1 21.02 17.50 -3.56
CA MET A 1 20.92 16.06 -3.24
C MET A 1 21.74 15.17 -4.18
N PRO A 2 21.63 15.22 -5.52
CA PRO A 2 22.42 14.33 -6.41
C PRO A 2 23.92 14.39 -6.18
N ALA A 3 24.49 15.60 -6.08
CA ALA A 3 25.92 15.78 -5.80
C ALA A 3 26.37 15.20 -4.44
N ILE A 4 25.49 15.17 -3.44
CA ILE A 4 25.78 14.59 -2.13
C ILE A 4 25.82 13.06 -2.26
N SER A 5 24.80 12.46 -2.89
CA SER A 5 24.75 11.00 -3.11
C SER A 5 25.93 10.52 -3.97
N ALA A 6 26.26 11.24 -5.04
CA ALA A 6 27.43 10.95 -5.86
C ALA A 6 28.76 11.04 -5.06
N ARG A 7 28.88 12.00 -4.14
CA ARG A 7 30.07 12.11 -3.27
C ARG A 7 30.15 10.98 -2.26
N LEU A 8 29.02 10.54 -1.70
CA LEU A 8 28.95 9.41 -0.77
C LEU A 8 29.35 8.09 -1.46
N ARG A 9 28.99 7.92 -2.74
CA ARG A 9 29.29 6.71 -3.52
C ARG A 9 30.60 6.77 -4.33
N ALA A 10 31.31 7.90 -4.29
CA ALA A 10 32.64 8.02 -4.89
C ALA A 10 33.63 7.01 -4.28
N PRO A 11 34.74 6.61 -4.95
CA PRO A 11 35.67 5.59 -4.43
C PRO A 11 36.23 5.87 -3.02
N ASP A 12 36.42 7.14 -2.67
CA ASP A 12 36.85 7.61 -1.34
C ASP A 12 35.67 8.09 -0.46
N GLY A 13 34.46 7.62 -0.79
CA GLY A 13 33.21 7.92 -0.12
C GLY A 13 32.91 7.00 1.07
N CYS A 14 31.63 6.91 1.41
CA CYS A 14 31.14 6.08 2.50
C CYS A 14 31.04 4.61 2.04
N PRO A 15 31.70 3.66 2.73
CA PRO A 15 31.65 2.25 2.35
C PRO A 15 30.24 1.67 2.35
N TRP A 16 29.40 2.08 3.33
CA TRP A 16 28.02 1.63 3.40
C TRP A 16 27.22 2.07 2.18
N ASP A 17 27.34 3.34 1.79
CA ASP A 17 26.66 3.87 0.61
C ASP A 17 27.11 3.18 -0.66
N GLN A 18 28.42 2.91 -0.83
CA GLN A 18 28.97 2.22 -2.00
C GLN A 18 28.43 0.79 -2.16
N GLU A 19 28.27 0.05 -1.07
CA GLU A 19 27.79 -1.34 -1.08
C GLU A 19 26.30 -1.47 -1.42
N GLN A 20 25.53 -0.36 -1.38
CA GLN A 20 24.10 -0.42 -1.65
C GLN A 20 23.77 -0.74 -3.10
N THR A 21 22.66 -1.45 -3.28
CA THR A 21 22.05 -1.80 -4.56
C THR A 21 20.55 -1.49 -4.51
N HIS A 22 19.87 -1.49 -5.66
CA HIS A 22 18.40 -1.39 -5.66
C HIS A 22 17.75 -2.45 -4.75
N ALA A 23 18.31 -3.66 -4.72
CA ALA A 23 17.76 -4.77 -3.96
C ALA A 23 17.89 -4.58 -2.43
N SER A 24 19.03 -4.08 -1.96
CA SER A 24 19.30 -3.87 -0.53
C SER A 24 18.49 -2.69 0.04
N LEU A 25 18.27 -1.65 -0.75
CA LEU A 25 17.54 -0.45 -0.35
C LEU A 25 16.01 -0.63 -0.28
N ARG A 26 15.44 -1.68 -0.90
CA ARG A 26 13.98 -1.92 -0.90
C ARG A 26 13.35 -1.90 0.49
N LYS A 27 14.03 -2.51 1.46
CA LYS A 27 13.55 -2.56 2.84
C LYS A 27 13.49 -1.15 3.44
N HIS A 28 14.53 -0.35 3.20
CA HIS A 28 14.66 0.99 3.78
C HIS A 28 13.60 1.90 3.17
N LEU A 29 13.41 1.86 1.84
CA LEU A 29 12.32 2.58 1.18
C LEU A 29 10.94 2.30 1.80
N LEU A 30 10.67 1.05 2.17
CA LEU A 30 9.41 0.69 2.81
C LEU A 30 9.33 1.19 4.26
N GLU A 31 10.44 1.14 5.00
CA GLU A 31 10.55 1.70 6.35
C GLU A 31 10.29 3.21 6.34
N GLU A 32 11.00 3.98 5.51
CA GLU A 32 10.80 5.44 5.41
C GLU A 32 9.37 5.81 4.98
N ALA A 33 8.75 5.01 4.10
CA ALA A 33 7.37 5.24 3.69
C ALA A 33 6.39 5.06 4.86
N TYR A 34 6.68 4.14 5.79
CA TYR A 34 5.89 3.98 7.01
C TYR A 34 6.20 5.04 8.05
N GLU A 35 7.44 5.50 8.18
CA GLU A 35 7.79 6.59 9.10
C GLU A 35 7.12 7.90 8.66
N VAL A 36 7.09 8.21 7.36
CA VAL A 36 6.28 9.30 6.80
C VAL A 36 4.80 9.11 7.12
N TYR A 37 4.27 7.90 6.94
CA TYR A 37 2.86 7.61 7.22
C TYR A 37 2.52 7.86 8.69
N ASP A 38 3.35 7.41 9.61
CA ASP A 38 3.16 7.59 11.05
C ASP A 38 3.29 9.09 11.44
N ALA A 39 4.26 9.80 10.86
CA ALA A 39 4.45 11.24 11.10
C ALA A 39 3.27 12.11 10.62
N LEU A 40 2.53 11.66 9.59
CA LEU A 40 1.33 12.36 9.12
C LEU A 40 0.23 12.44 10.18
N GLU A 41 0.17 11.52 11.15
CA GLU A 41 -0.82 11.56 12.24
C GLU A 41 -0.69 12.83 13.10
N ALA A 42 0.54 13.34 13.26
CA ALA A 42 0.83 14.57 14.02
C ALA A 42 0.62 15.86 13.20
N GLY A 43 0.30 15.75 11.91
CA GLY A 43 0.13 16.88 10.99
C GLY A 43 1.45 17.50 10.54
N ALA A 44 1.42 18.78 10.17
CA ALA A 44 2.56 19.49 9.58
C ALA A 44 3.64 19.86 10.63
N THR A 45 4.44 18.87 11.05
CA THR A 45 5.49 19.01 12.07
C THR A 45 6.90 19.05 11.44
N PRO A 46 7.93 19.51 12.18
CA PRO A 46 9.32 19.37 11.74
C PRO A 46 9.76 17.91 11.56
N GLU A 47 9.17 16.98 12.33
CA GLU A 47 9.38 15.54 12.20
C GLU A 47 8.90 15.04 10.83
N LEU A 48 7.69 15.39 10.41
CA LEU A 48 7.19 15.06 9.07
C LEU A 48 8.13 15.57 7.96
N ALA A 49 8.73 16.75 8.13
CA ALA A 49 9.71 17.25 7.17
C ALA A 49 11.02 16.45 7.14
N GLY A 50 11.43 15.87 8.29
CA GLY A 50 12.53 14.92 8.39
C GLY A 50 12.23 13.63 7.64
N GLU A 51 11.11 12.99 7.96
CA GLU A 51 10.71 11.72 7.32
C GLU A 51 10.49 11.86 5.82
N LEU A 52 9.88 12.96 5.36
CA LEU A 52 9.77 13.25 3.93
C LEU A 52 11.14 13.43 3.26
N GLY A 53 12.13 13.94 4.00
CA GLY A 53 13.51 14.05 3.58
C GLY A 53 14.19 12.69 3.41
N ASP A 54 13.97 11.78 4.35
CA ASP A 54 14.53 10.42 4.30
C ASP A 54 13.87 9.57 3.21
N LEU A 55 12.56 9.69 3.02
CA LEU A 55 11.88 9.11 1.86
C LEU A 55 12.40 9.69 0.53
N LEU A 56 12.67 11.00 0.46
CA LEU A 56 13.28 11.63 -0.71
C LEU A 56 14.71 11.11 -0.93
N LEU A 57 15.48 10.87 0.15
CA LEU A 57 16.83 10.30 0.05
C LEU A 57 16.78 8.92 -0.64
N GLN A 58 15.79 8.07 -0.33
CA GLN A 58 15.64 6.77 -1.00
C GLN A 58 15.43 6.92 -2.52
N VAL A 59 14.62 7.90 -2.95
CA VAL A 59 14.44 8.23 -4.38
C VAL A 59 15.77 8.66 -5.01
N VAL A 60 16.52 9.51 -4.31
CA VAL A 60 17.83 9.99 -4.78
C VAL A 60 18.85 8.86 -4.89
N LEU A 61 18.91 7.94 -3.92
CA LEU A 61 19.83 6.79 -3.94
C LEU A 61 19.53 5.86 -5.12
N HIS A 62 18.26 5.56 -5.39
CA HIS A 62 17.88 4.76 -6.55
C HIS A 62 18.21 5.47 -7.88
N ALA A 63 17.98 6.78 -7.97
CA ALA A 63 18.36 7.56 -9.15
C ALA A 63 19.88 7.61 -9.36
N GLN A 64 20.67 7.70 -8.28
CA GLN A 64 22.13 7.67 -8.34
C GLN A 64 22.66 6.31 -8.83
N LEU A 65 22.11 5.21 -8.33
CA LEU A 65 22.43 3.85 -8.80
C LEU A 65 22.13 3.66 -10.30
N ALA A 66 20.98 4.17 -10.75
CA ALA A 66 20.60 4.11 -12.16
C ALA A 66 21.51 5.00 -13.04
N ALA A 67 21.94 6.15 -12.52
CA ALA A 67 22.86 7.05 -13.22
C ALA A 67 24.25 6.42 -13.37
N GLU A 68 24.74 5.73 -12.34
CA GLU A 68 25.99 4.94 -12.40
C GLU A 68 25.92 3.82 -13.43
N ALA A 69 24.74 3.24 -13.64
CA ALA A 69 24.49 2.24 -14.68
C ALA A 69 24.21 2.85 -16.08
N GLY A 70 24.14 4.19 -16.19
CA GLY A 70 23.85 4.88 -17.44
C GLY A 70 22.41 4.69 -17.97
N ILE A 71 21.45 4.39 -17.08
CA ILE A 71 20.07 4.06 -17.45
C ILE A 71 19.15 5.29 -17.35
N PHE A 72 19.12 5.95 -16.21
CA PHE A 72 18.38 7.19 -15.96
C PHE A 72 18.96 7.91 -14.73
N ASP A 73 18.65 9.19 -14.56
CA ASP A 73 19.03 9.97 -13.38
C ASP A 73 17.84 10.64 -12.67
N LEU A 74 18.11 11.50 -11.68
CA LEU A 74 17.05 12.19 -10.94
C LEU A 74 16.27 13.17 -11.83
N ALA A 75 16.90 13.77 -12.83
CA ALA A 75 16.22 14.68 -13.75
C ALA A 75 15.24 13.91 -14.65
N ASP A 76 15.59 12.69 -15.07
CA ASP A 76 14.68 11.80 -15.79
C ASP A 76 13.47 11.42 -14.93
N VAL A 77 13.68 11.08 -13.65
CA VAL A 77 12.58 10.78 -12.70
C VAL A 77 11.63 11.98 -12.58
N GLN A 78 12.18 13.19 -12.42
CA GLN A 78 11.41 14.43 -12.33
C GLN A 78 10.65 14.73 -13.63
N ALA A 79 11.29 14.57 -14.78
CA ALA A 79 10.67 14.78 -16.07
C ALA A 79 9.53 13.78 -16.34
N ALA A 80 9.73 12.51 -15.97
CA ALA A 80 8.72 11.47 -16.13
C ALA A 80 7.46 11.76 -15.30
N ILE A 81 7.61 12.13 -14.02
CA ILE A 81 6.46 12.46 -13.19
C ILE A 81 5.81 13.78 -13.61
N ALA A 82 6.60 14.80 -13.99
CA ALA A 82 6.06 16.08 -14.47
C ALA A 82 5.22 15.89 -15.74
N THR A 83 5.74 15.15 -16.72
CA THR A 83 5.02 14.81 -17.96
C THR A 83 3.72 14.07 -17.66
N LYS A 84 3.76 13.07 -16.77
CA LYS A 84 2.59 12.30 -16.36
C LYS A 84 1.54 13.18 -15.67
N ILE A 85 1.94 14.03 -14.73
CA ILE A 85 1.02 14.91 -14.01
C ILE A 85 0.38 15.93 -14.96
N VAL A 86 1.16 16.57 -15.83
CA VAL A 86 0.62 17.51 -16.83
C VAL A 86 -0.39 16.81 -17.74
N ARG A 87 -0.03 15.63 -18.27
CA ARG A 87 -0.92 14.84 -19.14
C ARG A 87 -2.23 14.45 -18.45
N ARG A 88 -2.18 14.06 -17.17
CA ARG A 88 -3.35 13.60 -16.40
C ARG A 88 -4.21 14.74 -15.83
N HIS A 89 -3.76 15.98 -15.91
CA HIS A 89 -4.53 17.16 -15.48
C HIS A 89 -4.79 18.13 -16.63
N PRO A 90 -5.45 17.69 -17.71
CA PRO A 90 -5.80 18.59 -18.81
C PRO A 90 -6.83 19.66 -18.39
N HIS A 91 -7.44 19.53 -17.21
CA HIS A 91 -8.30 20.55 -16.60
C HIS A 91 -7.53 21.63 -15.83
N VAL A 92 -6.24 21.42 -15.55
CA VAL A 92 -5.35 22.41 -14.95
C VAL A 92 -4.41 22.99 -16.00
N PHE A 93 -3.86 22.14 -16.88
CA PHE A 93 -2.80 22.50 -17.84
C PHE A 93 -3.28 22.52 -19.30
N GLY A 94 -4.58 22.38 -19.55
CA GLY A 94 -5.18 22.40 -20.89
C GLY A 94 -6.61 22.96 -20.85
N ASP A 95 -7.45 22.51 -21.79
CA ASP A 95 -8.79 23.08 -22.00
C ASP A 95 -9.94 22.19 -21.48
N ALA A 96 -9.65 21.10 -20.78
CA ALA A 96 -10.70 20.21 -20.30
C ALA A 96 -11.44 20.82 -19.10
N GLU A 97 -12.74 20.55 -18.95
CA GLU A 97 -13.48 20.93 -17.74
C GLU A 97 -13.61 19.74 -16.78
N ALA A 98 -13.27 19.97 -15.51
CA ALA A 98 -13.60 19.09 -14.40
C ALA A 98 -14.04 19.96 -13.21
N ARG A 99 -15.25 19.74 -12.68
CA ARG A 99 -15.85 20.60 -11.64
C ARG A 99 -15.89 19.95 -10.27
N THR A 100 -15.76 18.62 -10.23
CA THR A 100 -15.76 17.83 -9.00
C THR A 100 -14.60 16.84 -8.98
N ALA A 101 -14.22 16.36 -7.79
CA ALA A 101 -13.23 15.30 -7.64
C ALA A 101 -13.62 14.02 -8.41
N SER A 102 -14.93 13.73 -8.50
CA SER A 102 -15.43 12.60 -9.28
C SER A 102 -15.17 12.77 -10.78
N ASP A 103 -15.30 13.99 -11.31
CA ASP A 103 -14.98 14.29 -12.72
C ASP A 103 -13.48 14.08 -12.99
N VAL A 104 -12.63 14.54 -12.08
CA VAL A 104 -11.17 14.36 -12.16
C VAL A 104 -10.80 12.88 -12.14
N ASN A 105 -11.36 12.10 -11.22
CA ASN A 105 -11.08 10.66 -11.12
C ASN A 105 -11.49 9.92 -12.40
N ARG A 106 -12.69 10.18 -12.95
CA ARG A 106 -13.10 9.58 -14.23
C ARG A 106 -12.18 9.95 -15.38
N GLN A 107 -11.73 11.20 -15.43
CA GLN A 107 -10.79 11.67 -16.44
C GLN A 107 -9.42 10.98 -16.31
N TRP A 108 -8.89 10.88 -15.08
CA TRP A 108 -7.64 10.16 -14.80
C TRP A 108 -7.71 8.71 -15.25
N GLU A 109 -8.78 7.99 -14.94
CA GLU A 109 -8.92 6.58 -15.32
C GLU A 109 -8.97 6.40 -16.83
N ARG A 110 -9.66 7.30 -17.56
CA ARG A 110 -9.65 7.29 -19.03
C ARG A 110 -8.23 7.49 -19.57
N ILE A 111 -7.51 8.50 -19.07
CA ILE A 111 -6.14 8.79 -19.51
C ILE A 111 -5.19 7.63 -19.18
N LYS A 112 -5.33 7.00 -18.00
CA LYS A 112 -4.57 5.79 -17.64
C LYS A 112 -4.87 4.62 -18.58
N ALA A 113 -6.12 4.45 -19.01
CA ALA A 113 -6.49 3.41 -19.96
C ALA A 113 -5.85 3.66 -21.34
N ASP A 114 -5.88 4.90 -21.82
CA ASP A 114 -5.24 5.31 -23.07
C ASP A 114 -3.71 5.09 -23.01
N GLU A 115 -3.06 5.48 -21.91
CA GLU A 115 -1.63 5.25 -21.67
C GLU A 115 -1.26 3.75 -21.70
N ARG A 116 -2.10 2.88 -21.11
CA ARG A 116 -1.87 1.41 -21.14
C ARG A 116 -2.01 0.86 -22.55
N ALA A 117 -2.98 1.34 -23.33
CA ALA A 117 -3.17 0.94 -24.71
C ALA A 117 -1.99 1.38 -25.59
N GLU A 118 -1.51 2.62 -25.42
CA GLU A 118 -0.32 3.15 -26.09
C GLU A 118 0.95 2.37 -25.72
N ALA A 119 1.15 2.06 -24.44
CA ALA A 119 2.31 1.29 -23.98
C ALA A 119 2.28 -0.16 -24.52
N GLY A 120 1.11 -0.81 -24.53
CA GLY A 120 0.95 -2.12 -25.16
C GLY A 120 1.22 -2.11 -26.67
N ALA A 121 0.84 -1.04 -27.36
CA ALA A 121 1.13 -0.85 -28.77
C ALA A 121 2.63 -0.55 -29.03
N ALA A 122 3.29 0.19 -28.15
CA ALA A 122 4.72 0.49 -28.23
C ALA A 122 5.58 -0.76 -27.98
N GLU A 123 5.24 -1.58 -26.97
CA GLU A 123 5.89 -2.88 -26.72
C GLU A 123 5.73 -3.83 -27.93
N ALA A 124 4.58 -3.79 -28.62
CA ALA A 124 4.35 -4.56 -29.85
C ALA A 124 5.11 -4.00 -31.07
N ALA A 125 5.53 -2.74 -31.05
CA ALA A 125 6.22 -2.06 -32.15
C ALA A 125 7.75 -2.11 -32.03
N THR A 126 8.30 -2.36 -30.83
CA THR A 126 9.75 -2.53 -30.60
C THR A 126 10.17 -4.00 -30.70
N ASP A 127 9.96 -4.62 -31.86
CA ASP A 127 10.56 -5.92 -32.18
C ASP A 127 12.01 -5.68 -32.64
N LEU A 128 12.92 -5.55 -31.67
CA LEU A 128 14.36 -5.43 -31.93
C LEU A 128 14.91 -6.80 -32.39
N PRO A 129 15.71 -6.89 -33.47
CA PRO A 129 16.29 -8.15 -33.90
C PRO A 129 17.34 -8.61 -32.88
N GLY A 130 17.07 -9.70 -32.15
CA GLY A 130 18.04 -10.31 -31.24
C GLY A 130 17.50 -11.09 -30.04
N THR A 131 16.18 -11.17 -29.82
CA THR A 131 15.60 -12.02 -28.74
C THR A 131 14.86 -13.22 -29.32
N GLU A 132 15.61 -14.14 -29.94
CA GLU A 132 15.07 -15.46 -30.27
C GLU A 132 14.76 -16.21 -28.97
N GLY A 133 13.48 -16.30 -28.59
CA GLY A 133 13.04 -17.21 -27.53
C GLY A 133 11.81 -16.83 -26.72
N ARG A 134 11.18 -15.66 -26.92
CA ARG A 134 9.91 -15.36 -26.23
C ARG A 134 8.77 -15.28 -27.23
N ALA A 135 7.91 -16.29 -27.20
CA ALA A 135 6.64 -16.27 -27.90
C ALA A 135 5.92 -14.95 -27.60
N ALA A 136 5.48 -14.25 -28.65
CA ALA A 136 4.75 -12.99 -28.56
C ALA A 136 3.59 -13.12 -27.56
N PRO A 137 3.48 -12.24 -26.54
CA PRO A 137 2.29 -12.21 -25.71
C PRO A 137 1.17 -11.55 -26.53
N THR A 138 0.31 -12.37 -27.13
CA THR A 138 -0.93 -11.95 -27.80
C THR A 138 -2.12 -11.84 -26.84
N THR A 139 -1.87 -11.84 -25.53
CA THR A 139 -2.91 -11.68 -24.52
C THR A 139 -3.19 -10.19 -24.30
N ALA A 140 -4.37 -9.71 -24.70
CA ALA A 140 -4.87 -8.41 -24.29
C ALA A 140 -4.72 -8.26 -22.77
N LYS A 141 -4.06 -7.18 -22.32
CA LYS A 141 -3.82 -6.94 -20.89
C LYS A 141 -5.14 -6.94 -20.13
N GLY A 142 -5.26 -7.75 -19.08
CA GLY A 142 -6.44 -7.88 -18.23
C GLY A 142 -6.69 -6.63 -17.39
N ALA A 143 -7.91 -6.45 -16.89
CA ALA A 143 -8.30 -5.28 -16.07
C ALA A 143 -7.46 -5.12 -14.79
N LEU A 144 -6.88 -6.22 -14.29
CA LEU A 144 -6.06 -6.27 -13.08
C LEU A 144 -4.55 -6.20 -13.36
N ASP A 145 -4.14 -6.13 -14.63
CA ASP A 145 -2.71 -6.12 -14.98
C ASP A 145 -2.02 -4.84 -14.47
N GLY A 146 -0.84 -5.00 -13.87
CA GLY A 146 -0.05 -3.88 -13.34
C GLY A 146 -0.42 -3.46 -11.91
N ILE A 147 -1.17 -4.26 -11.16
CA ILE A 147 -1.18 -4.16 -9.69
C ILE A 147 0.15 -4.71 -9.19
N SER A 148 0.84 -3.97 -8.32
CA SER A 148 2.17 -4.39 -7.88
C SER A 148 2.07 -5.62 -6.97
N ALA A 149 2.84 -6.65 -7.28
CA ALA A 149 3.01 -7.82 -6.42
C ALA A 149 3.68 -7.50 -5.07
N SER A 150 4.24 -6.29 -4.91
CA SER A 150 4.86 -5.84 -3.67
C SER A 150 3.91 -5.12 -2.70
N LEU A 151 2.66 -4.87 -3.10
CA LEU A 151 1.68 -4.24 -2.22
C LEU A 151 1.31 -5.17 -1.07
N PRO A 152 1.05 -4.64 0.14
CA PRO A 152 0.37 -5.39 1.18
C PRO A 152 -0.95 -5.96 0.67
N ALA A 153 -1.31 -7.16 1.13
CA ALA A 153 -2.43 -7.91 0.59
C ALA A 153 -3.76 -7.12 0.62
N LEU A 154 -4.06 -6.40 1.70
CA LEU A 154 -5.29 -5.61 1.81
C LEU A 154 -5.33 -4.46 0.80
N ALA A 155 -4.21 -3.76 0.61
CA ALA A 155 -4.10 -2.69 -0.38
C ALA A 155 -4.21 -3.24 -1.82
N ALA A 156 -3.57 -4.38 -2.10
CA ALA A 156 -3.67 -5.05 -3.39
C ALA A 156 -5.12 -5.48 -3.69
N SER A 157 -5.81 -6.11 -2.72
CA SER A 157 -7.22 -6.50 -2.84
C SER A 157 -8.12 -5.28 -3.06
N GLN A 158 -7.88 -4.18 -2.37
CA GLN A 158 -8.66 -2.95 -2.52
C GLN A 158 -8.46 -2.37 -3.93
N GLU A 159 -7.23 -2.30 -4.43
CA GLU A 159 -6.94 -1.84 -5.80
C GLU A 159 -7.58 -2.75 -6.86
N MET A 160 -7.55 -4.07 -6.67
CA MET A 160 -8.21 -5.02 -7.56
C MET A 160 -9.71 -4.73 -7.66
N GLN A 161 -10.36 -4.54 -6.51
CA GLN A 161 -11.80 -4.28 -6.43
C GLN A 161 -12.17 -2.90 -6.98
N GLU A 162 -11.34 -1.87 -6.80
CA GLU A 162 -11.54 -0.55 -7.43
C GLU A 162 -11.46 -0.64 -8.95
N ARG A 163 -10.48 -1.36 -9.49
CA ARG A 163 -10.36 -1.55 -10.95
C ARG A 163 -11.53 -2.34 -11.52
N ALA A 164 -11.98 -3.38 -10.82
CA ALA A 164 -13.17 -4.14 -11.20
C ALA A 164 -14.43 -3.25 -11.17
N ALA A 165 -14.60 -2.44 -10.13
CA ALA A 165 -15.73 -1.52 -10.03
C ALA A 165 -15.75 -0.48 -11.15
N ASN A 166 -14.58 0.02 -11.57
CA ASN A 166 -14.45 1.01 -12.65
C ASN A 166 -14.92 0.49 -14.01
N ILE A 167 -14.93 -0.83 -14.24
CA ILE A 167 -15.49 -1.45 -15.46
C ILE A 167 -16.95 -1.90 -15.29
N GLY A 168 -17.58 -1.55 -14.16
CA GLY A 168 -18.97 -1.88 -13.85
C GLY A 168 -19.16 -3.20 -13.11
N TYR A 169 -18.09 -3.90 -12.73
CA TYR A 169 -18.16 -5.09 -11.87
C TYR A 169 -18.16 -4.65 -10.40
N ASP A 170 -19.31 -4.21 -9.92
CA ASP A 170 -19.49 -3.74 -8.54
C ASP A 170 -20.90 -4.07 -8.00
N TRP A 171 -20.99 -4.24 -6.68
CA TRP A 171 -22.27 -4.40 -5.99
C TRP A 171 -23.08 -3.10 -6.03
N PRO A 172 -24.40 -3.13 -6.26
CA PRO A 172 -25.21 -1.92 -6.32
C PRO A 172 -25.31 -1.15 -4.99
N SER A 173 -25.23 -1.86 -3.86
CA SER A 173 -25.35 -1.29 -2.52
C SER A 173 -24.36 -1.94 -1.54
N ILE A 174 -24.19 -1.31 -0.39
CA ILE A 174 -23.40 -1.88 0.71
C ILE A 174 -24.06 -3.12 1.32
N ASP A 175 -25.40 -3.17 1.32
CA ASP A 175 -26.15 -4.28 1.93
C ASP A 175 -25.80 -5.61 1.25
N GLY A 176 -25.71 -5.63 -0.08
CA GLY A 176 -25.30 -6.84 -0.81
C GLY A 176 -23.85 -7.28 -0.54
N VAL A 177 -22.96 -6.37 -0.13
CA VAL A 177 -21.60 -6.74 0.30
C VAL A 177 -21.63 -7.30 1.71
N LEU A 178 -22.45 -6.73 2.60
CA LEU A 178 -22.63 -7.24 3.97
C LEU A 178 -23.31 -8.61 4.00
N ASP A 179 -24.27 -8.85 3.10
CA ASP A 179 -24.87 -10.17 2.92
C ASP A 179 -23.80 -11.20 2.53
N LYS A 180 -22.87 -10.83 1.63
CA LYS A 180 -21.74 -11.70 1.27
C LYS A 180 -20.80 -11.92 2.46
N VAL A 181 -20.56 -10.93 3.33
CA VAL A 181 -19.78 -11.17 4.59
C VAL A 181 -20.42 -12.27 5.44
N VAL A 182 -21.75 -12.29 5.54
CA VAL A 182 -22.47 -13.33 6.29
C VAL A 182 -22.27 -14.70 5.63
N GLU A 183 -22.44 -14.76 4.30
CA GLU A 183 -22.21 -15.97 3.50
C GLU A 183 -20.80 -16.53 3.68
N GLU A 184 -19.74 -15.72 3.49
CA GLU A 184 -18.34 -16.15 3.70
C GLU A 184 -18.07 -16.59 5.15
N THR A 185 -18.76 -16.00 6.12
CA THR A 185 -18.62 -16.41 7.53
C THR A 185 -19.27 -17.78 7.76
N ASP A 186 -20.35 -18.10 7.05
CA ASP A 186 -20.99 -19.41 7.11
C ASP A 186 -20.16 -20.46 6.36
N GLU A 187 -19.61 -20.13 5.19
CA GLU A 187 -18.68 -20.99 4.43
C GLU A 187 -17.43 -21.33 5.29
N LEU A 188 -16.83 -20.33 5.96
CA LEU A 188 -15.72 -20.55 6.90
C LEU A 188 -16.08 -21.48 8.07
N ARG A 189 -17.33 -21.46 8.54
CA ARG A 189 -17.80 -22.39 9.59
C ARG A 189 -17.97 -23.79 9.06
N GLU A 190 -18.52 -23.95 7.86
CA GLU A 190 -18.69 -25.24 7.20
C GLU A 190 -17.34 -25.90 6.91
N ALA A 191 -16.34 -25.12 6.47
CA ALA A 191 -14.98 -25.58 6.24
C ALA A 191 -14.26 -26.07 7.51
N ALA A 192 -14.75 -25.76 8.71
CA ALA A 192 -14.14 -26.22 9.96
C ALA A 192 -14.25 -27.75 10.17
N ASP A 193 -15.24 -28.39 9.54
CA ASP A 193 -15.44 -29.83 9.57
C ASP A 193 -14.80 -30.54 8.35
N ASP A 194 -14.18 -29.79 7.44
CA ASP A 194 -13.54 -30.35 6.24
C ASP A 194 -12.23 -31.07 6.59
N PRO A 195 -11.98 -32.29 6.07
CA PRO A 195 -10.72 -33.00 6.29
C PRO A 195 -9.50 -32.34 5.62
N ASP A 196 -9.69 -31.44 4.65
CA ASP A 196 -8.62 -30.67 4.02
C ASP A 196 -8.29 -29.41 4.84
N PRO A 197 -7.09 -29.32 5.45
CA PRO A 197 -6.68 -28.12 6.18
C PRO A 197 -6.56 -26.86 5.31
N ALA A 198 -6.54 -26.98 3.98
CA ALA A 198 -6.52 -25.83 3.08
C ALA A 198 -7.90 -25.16 2.95
N ALA A 199 -9.00 -25.91 3.12
CA ALA A 199 -10.36 -25.38 2.94
C ALA A 199 -10.61 -24.19 3.88
N TRP A 200 -10.28 -24.33 5.16
CA TRP A 200 -10.45 -23.25 6.12
C TRP A 200 -9.63 -21.99 5.78
N ALA A 201 -8.44 -22.17 5.20
CA ALA A 201 -7.58 -21.07 4.82
C ALA A 201 -8.09 -20.31 3.57
N GLU A 202 -8.72 -21.02 2.63
CA GLU A 202 -9.39 -20.46 1.45
C GLU A 202 -10.55 -19.56 1.88
N GLU A 203 -11.50 -20.10 2.64
CA GLU A 203 -12.67 -19.34 3.13
C GLU A 203 -12.27 -18.15 4.02
N PHE A 204 -11.19 -18.30 4.80
CA PHE A 204 -10.67 -17.18 5.60
C PHE A 204 -10.12 -16.06 4.70
N GLY A 205 -9.48 -16.42 3.58
CA GLY A 205 -9.02 -15.48 2.57
C GLY A 205 -10.17 -14.73 1.92
N ASP A 206 -11.25 -15.44 1.57
CA ASP A 206 -12.42 -14.85 0.91
C ASP A 206 -13.20 -13.93 1.86
N LEU A 207 -13.35 -14.30 3.13
CA LEU A 207 -13.87 -13.40 4.17
C LEU A 207 -13.05 -12.10 4.27
N LEU A 208 -11.71 -12.20 4.30
CA LEU A 208 -10.85 -10.99 4.30
C LEU A 208 -11.05 -10.16 3.04
N PHE A 209 -11.15 -10.81 1.87
CA PHE A 209 -11.37 -10.13 0.60
C PHE A 209 -12.69 -9.37 0.57
N VAL A 210 -13.78 -9.97 1.07
CA VAL A 210 -15.09 -9.31 1.15
C VAL A 210 -15.10 -8.18 2.19
N LEU A 211 -14.38 -8.31 3.31
CA LEU A 211 -14.21 -7.22 4.29
C LEU A 211 -13.47 -6.01 3.70
N VAL A 212 -12.47 -6.24 2.83
CA VAL A 212 -11.81 -5.15 2.07
C VAL A 212 -12.83 -4.43 1.18
N ASN A 213 -13.78 -5.17 0.60
CA ASN A 213 -14.83 -4.59 -0.24
C ASN A 213 -15.81 -3.72 0.56
N VAL A 214 -16.15 -4.14 1.78
CA VAL A 214 -16.92 -3.31 2.73
C VAL A 214 -16.18 -1.99 3.00
N ALA A 215 -14.88 -2.06 3.27
CA ALA A 215 -14.05 -0.87 3.50
C ALA A 215 -14.05 0.07 2.29
N ARG A 216 -13.77 -0.46 1.09
CA ARG A 216 -13.79 0.28 -0.18
C ARG A 216 -15.13 0.99 -0.42
N LYS A 217 -16.26 0.30 -0.25
CA LYS A 217 -17.61 0.89 -0.42
C LYS A 217 -17.91 2.03 0.55
N ARG A 218 -17.23 2.08 1.69
CA ARG A 218 -17.34 3.14 2.70
C ARG A 218 -16.27 4.23 2.58
N GLY A 219 -15.37 4.13 1.59
CA GLY A 219 -14.23 5.04 1.45
C GLY A 219 -13.21 4.90 2.59
N ILE A 220 -13.08 3.69 3.13
CA ILE A 220 -12.11 3.35 4.18
C ILE A 220 -10.95 2.62 3.52
N GLU A 221 -9.73 3.09 3.76
CA GLU A 221 -8.51 2.37 3.39
C GLU A 221 -8.30 1.17 4.32
N ALA A 222 -8.45 -0.05 3.79
CA ALA A 222 -8.47 -1.28 4.60
C ALA A 222 -7.15 -1.50 5.37
N GLU A 223 -6.02 -1.32 4.69
CA GLU A 223 -4.68 -1.45 5.28
C GLU A 223 -4.47 -0.45 6.43
N ALA A 224 -4.88 0.82 6.22
CA ALA A 224 -4.82 1.86 7.24
C ALA A 224 -5.70 1.52 8.45
N ALA A 225 -6.92 1.05 8.22
CA ALA A 225 -7.86 0.69 9.29
C ALA A 225 -7.29 -0.41 10.20
N VAL A 226 -6.67 -1.45 9.63
CA VAL A 226 -6.02 -2.52 10.40
C VAL A 226 -4.80 -1.99 11.15
N ARG A 227 -4.00 -1.10 10.56
CA ARG A 227 -2.86 -0.46 11.26
C ARG A 227 -3.32 0.34 12.47
N SER A 228 -4.35 1.16 12.34
CA SER A 228 -4.93 1.91 13.46
C SER A 228 -5.49 0.98 14.54
N ALA A 229 -6.10 -0.15 14.16
CA ALA A 229 -6.55 -1.17 15.11
C ALA A 229 -5.37 -1.79 15.87
N ASN A 230 -4.27 -2.11 15.19
CA ASN A 230 -3.04 -2.65 15.78
C ASN A 230 -2.38 -1.65 16.73
N ALA A 231 -2.29 -0.37 16.35
CA ALA A 231 -1.76 0.69 17.21
C ALA A 231 -2.58 0.85 18.51
N LYS A 232 -3.91 0.85 18.38
CA LYS A 232 -4.84 0.87 19.52
C LYS A 232 -4.67 -0.36 20.42
N PHE A 233 -4.52 -1.55 19.84
CA PHE A 233 -4.26 -2.76 20.61
C PHE A 233 -2.95 -2.65 21.40
N ARG A 234 -1.85 -2.21 20.76
CA ARG A 234 -0.55 -2.01 21.42
C ARG A 234 -0.63 -1.05 22.60
N ARG A 235 -1.28 0.10 22.44
CA ARG A 235 -1.44 1.08 23.53
C ARG A 235 -2.21 0.49 24.71
N ARG A 236 -3.32 -0.19 24.45
CA ARG A 236 -4.14 -0.84 25.49
C ARG A 236 -3.40 -1.95 26.19
N PHE A 237 -2.73 -2.80 25.43
CA PHE A 237 -1.95 -3.90 25.99
C PHE A 237 -0.78 -3.36 26.84
N GLY A 238 -0.16 -2.26 26.43
CA GLY A 238 0.83 -1.57 27.26
C GLY A 238 0.25 -1.03 28.58
N SER A 239 -1.03 -0.64 28.64
CA SER A 239 -1.71 -0.33 29.92
C SER A 239 -1.94 -1.60 30.74
N VAL A 240 -2.38 -2.70 30.12
CA VAL A 240 -2.53 -4.01 30.79
C VAL A 240 -1.23 -4.45 31.45
N GLU A 241 -0.09 -4.31 30.75
CA GLU A 241 1.24 -4.61 31.30
C GLU A 241 1.59 -3.74 32.51
N ARG A 242 1.34 -2.42 32.43
CA ARG A 242 1.57 -1.50 33.56
C ARG A 242 0.71 -1.86 34.77
N GLN A 243 -0.58 -2.09 34.57
CA GLN A 243 -1.50 -2.45 35.64
C GLN A 243 -1.10 -3.77 36.32
N ALA A 244 -0.67 -4.78 35.54
CA ALA A 244 -0.18 -6.03 36.10
C ALA A 244 1.10 -5.83 36.92
N ALA A 245 2.03 -5.01 36.42
CA ALA A 245 3.26 -4.66 37.14
C ALA A 245 2.97 -3.92 38.45
N GLU A 246 2.03 -2.98 38.46
CA GLU A 246 1.58 -2.26 39.67
C GLU A 246 0.95 -3.20 40.72
N ARG A 247 0.22 -4.22 40.25
CA ARG A 247 -0.36 -5.27 41.10
C ARG A 247 0.66 -6.34 41.52
N GLY A 248 1.89 -6.29 40.99
CA GLY A 248 2.94 -7.27 41.27
C GLY A 248 2.65 -8.68 40.73
N VAL A 249 1.81 -8.79 39.69
CA VAL A 249 1.41 -10.07 39.09
C VAL A 249 1.98 -10.22 37.69
N ALA A 250 2.36 -11.44 37.30
CA ALA A 250 2.78 -11.72 35.94
C ALA A 250 1.54 -12.04 35.07
N LEU A 251 1.42 -11.41 33.90
CA LEU A 251 0.27 -11.61 32.99
C LEU A 251 0.01 -13.09 32.65
N ARG A 252 1.08 -13.88 32.49
CA ARG A 252 0.99 -15.32 32.17
C ARG A 252 0.35 -16.17 33.28
N ASP A 253 0.32 -15.65 34.51
CA ASP A 253 -0.23 -16.34 35.68
C ASP A 253 -1.71 -15.96 35.91
N LEU A 254 -2.25 -15.05 35.10
CA LEU A 254 -3.65 -14.61 35.14
C LEU A 254 -4.52 -15.51 34.26
N ASP A 255 -5.74 -15.76 34.70
CA ASP A 255 -6.76 -16.35 33.86
C ASP A 255 -7.35 -15.32 32.89
N PHE A 256 -8.16 -15.79 31.94
CA PHE A 256 -8.78 -14.92 30.95
C PHE A 256 -9.65 -13.83 31.58
N ALA A 257 -10.37 -14.13 32.66
CA ALA A 257 -11.25 -13.17 33.32
C ALA A 257 -10.45 -12.02 33.94
N ALA A 258 -9.33 -12.31 34.59
CA ALA A 258 -8.43 -11.31 35.14
C ALA A 258 -7.74 -10.49 34.04
N LEU A 259 -7.34 -11.12 32.91
CA LEU A 259 -6.79 -10.41 31.76
C LEU A 259 -7.83 -9.47 31.12
N ASP A 260 -9.08 -9.91 31.01
CA ASP A 260 -10.18 -9.12 30.45
C ASP A 260 -10.53 -7.91 31.36
N GLU A 261 -10.47 -8.08 32.69
CA GLU A 261 -10.64 -6.97 33.65
C GLU A 261 -9.55 -5.88 33.47
N LEU A 262 -8.29 -6.28 33.32
CA LEU A 262 -7.19 -5.34 33.03
C LEU A 262 -7.41 -4.61 31.69
N TRP A 263 -7.88 -5.35 30.69
CA TRP A 263 -8.16 -4.82 29.36
C TRP A 263 -9.32 -3.83 29.35
N ASP A 264 -10.41 -4.11 30.05
CA ASP A 264 -11.54 -3.18 30.16
C ASP A 264 -11.18 -1.94 30.97
N THR A 265 -10.32 -2.07 31.98
CA THR A 265 -9.74 -0.92 32.68
C THR A 265 -8.90 -0.07 31.73
N ALA A 266 -8.03 -0.69 30.92
CA ALA A 266 -7.22 0.01 29.91
C ALA A 266 -8.09 0.74 28.87
N LYS A 267 -9.23 0.16 28.47
CA LYS A 267 -10.20 0.80 27.57
C LYS A 267 -10.87 2.02 28.20
N ALA A 268 -11.14 1.98 29.51
CA ALA A 268 -11.73 3.10 30.23
C ALA A 268 -10.74 4.28 30.35
N GLU A 269 -9.47 4.01 30.66
CA GLU A 269 -8.40 5.03 30.74
C GLU A 269 -8.18 5.76 29.41
N GLU A 270 -8.11 5.01 28.30
CA GLU A 270 -7.89 5.60 26.97
C GLU A 270 -9.06 6.52 26.57
N ARG A 271 -10.31 6.15 26.90
CA ARG A 271 -11.50 6.96 26.62
C ARG A 271 -11.55 8.28 27.39
N ILE A 272 -10.88 8.39 28.53
CA ILE A 272 -10.80 9.63 29.32
C ILE A 272 -9.71 10.55 28.76
N THR A 273 -8.70 9.98 28.10
CA THR A 273 -7.49 10.69 27.63
C THR A 273 -7.56 11.08 26.15
N SER A 274 -8.48 10.46 25.38
CA SER A 274 -8.75 10.77 23.97
C SER A 274 -9.85 11.82 23.81
#